data_AF-A0AA96WTC2-F1
#
_entry.id   AF-A0AA96WTC2-F1
#
_cell.length_a   1.000
_cell.length_b   1.000
_cell.length_c   1.000
_cell.angle_alpha   90.00
_cell.angle_beta   90.00
_cell.angle_gamma   90.00
#
_symmetry.space_group_name_H-M   'P 1'
#
loop_
_entity.id
_entity.type
_entity.pdbx_description
1 polymer ?
#
loop_
_entity_poly.entity_id
_entity_poly.type
_entity_poly.pdbx_seq_one_letter_code
_entity_poly.pdbx_strand_id
1 'polypeptide(L)'
;MMKRFLKALLLNYALVPIVVLAQAASGQTQQLTVKPIRNTQIPCPTPINPDEIEGKTTICGVVTVPENYSKPNGRQIELTYALLRSKSLTPQPDPLIVLHGGPGGSDISALSFFTQAHNHQRQTRDVILFDQRGSQYSGDLACSQTLNIIAQVLTVPGSPWKKKFETFATKFKNELDPTGESLAQFALCSNVLELHGNDLTQYNTSNNAKDVVSLASALGYDQVNLYGISYGTYLAMRVMRDHPQRVRSVILDSTIPPNVRKYEANPLDLEVVTLNLIRRIQKLN
;
A
#
# COMPACT_ATOMS: atom_id res chain seq x y z
N MET A 1 -30.81 0.34 68.59
CA MET A 1 -30.87 1.06 69.89
C MET A 1 -29.75 2.11 69.90
N MET A 2 -30.05 3.39 69.67
CA MET A 2 -30.26 4.43 70.69
C MET A 2 -28.94 4.79 71.42
N LYS A 3 -28.21 5.86 71.02
CA LYS A 3 -28.38 7.29 71.36
C LYS A 3 -27.53 7.74 72.57
N ARG A 4 -26.84 8.89 72.41
CA ARG A 4 -26.34 9.90 73.40
C ARG A 4 -24.95 9.59 74.02
N PHE A 5 -24.06 10.50 74.43
CA PHE A 5 -24.05 11.91 74.91
C PHE A 5 -22.66 12.53 74.54
N LEU A 6 -22.51 13.75 74.01
CA LEU A 6 -22.45 15.10 74.64
C LEU A 6 -21.06 15.54 75.20
N LYS A 7 -20.72 16.82 74.92
CA LYS A 7 -19.68 17.73 75.48
C LYS A 7 -18.36 17.81 74.68
N ALA A 8 -18.19 18.85 73.85
CA ALA A 8 -17.77 20.21 74.19
C ALA A 8 -16.27 20.33 74.50
N LEU A 9 -15.49 20.78 73.52
CA LEU A 9 -14.35 21.66 73.76
C LEU A 9 -14.19 22.58 72.53
N LEU A 10 -14.56 23.85 72.72
CA LEU A 10 -14.19 24.97 71.87
C LEU A 10 -12.70 25.21 72.05
N LEU A 11 -11.90 25.17 70.99
CA LEU A 11 -10.64 25.91 70.95
C LEU A 11 -10.30 26.33 69.52
N ASN A 12 -10.20 27.65 69.37
CA ASN A 12 -9.78 28.40 68.19
C ASN A 12 -8.53 27.81 67.52
N TYR A 13 -8.62 27.46 66.24
CA TYR A 13 -7.48 27.54 65.33
C TYR A 13 -7.91 28.17 64.01
N ALA A 14 -7.20 29.23 63.67
CA ALA A 14 -7.44 30.11 62.54
C ALA A 14 -7.49 29.37 61.21
N LEU A 15 -8.45 29.75 60.35
CA LEU A 15 -8.50 29.41 58.94
C LEU A 15 -7.27 30.01 58.24
N VAL A 16 -6.23 29.21 58.03
CA VAL A 16 -5.20 29.50 57.02
C VAL A 16 -5.77 29.03 55.68
N PRO A 17 -5.97 29.92 54.69
CA PRO A 17 -6.39 29.47 53.37
C PRO A 17 -5.22 28.72 52.74
N ILE A 18 -5.39 27.41 52.55
CA ILE A 18 -4.47 26.60 51.75
C ILE A 18 -4.64 27.04 50.30
N VAL A 19 -3.76 27.91 49.84
CA VAL A 19 -3.62 28.24 48.41
C VAL A 19 -2.96 27.03 47.75
N VAL A 20 -3.77 26.14 47.17
CA VAL A 20 -3.27 25.11 46.27
C VAL A 20 -2.88 25.80 44.98
N LEU A 21 -1.57 26.07 44.82
CA LEU A 21 -0.99 26.46 43.53
C LEU A 21 -1.10 25.27 42.57
N ALA A 22 -2.19 25.24 41.81
CA ALA A 22 -2.29 24.38 40.64
C ALA A 22 -1.26 24.89 39.61
N GLN A 23 -0.08 24.27 39.58
CA GLN A 23 0.82 24.40 38.45
C GLN A 23 0.14 23.73 37.26
N ALA A 24 -0.52 24.54 36.44
CA ALA A 24 -0.90 24.14 35.10
C ALA A 24 0.41 23.92 34.32
N ALA A 25 0.86 22.67 34.27
CA ALA A 25 1.88 22.26 33.32
C ALA A 25 1.30 22.50 31.92
N SER A 26 1.71 23.61 31.30
CA SER A 26 1.44 23.91 29.90
C SER A 26 2.21 22.93 29.02
N GLY A 27 1.76 21.68 28.99
CA GLY A 27 2.16 20.71 27.99
C GLY A 27 1.61 21.18 26.65
N GLN A 28 2.42 21.91 25.89
CA GLN A 28 2.16 22.09 24.47
C GLN A 28 2.31 20.71 23.82
N THR A 29 1.20 20.00 23.67
CA THR A 29 1.11 18.86 22.78
C THR A 29 1.38 19.40 21.38
N GLN A 30 2.62 19.34 20.90
CA GLN A 30 2.91 19.48 19.48
C GLN A 30 2.11 18.38 18.78
N GLN A 31 0.94 18.72 18.26
CA GLN A 31 0.22 17.90 17.31
C GLN A 31 1.19 17.71 16.14
N LEU A 32 1.82 16.55 16.08
CA LEU A 32 2.61 16.15 14.92
C LEU A 32 1.69 16.23 13.72
N THR A 33 1.84 17.28 12.90
CA THR A 33 1.04 17.48 11.71
C THR A 33 1.33 16.31 10.78
N VAL A 34 0.35 15.43 10.61
CA VAL A 34 0.44 14.29 9.69
C VAL A 34 0.62 14.84 8.27
N LYS A 35 1.63 14.36 7.54
CA LYS A 35 1.85 14.76 6.14
C LYS A 35 0.56 14.44 5.35
N PRO A 36 -0.08 15.43 4.72
CA PRO A 36 -1.37 15.21 4.08
C PRO A 36 -1.19 14.27 2.88
N ILE A 37 -2.17 13.40 2.67
CA ILE A 37 -2.28 12.63 1.43
C ILE A 37 -2.53 13.63 0.31
N ARG A 38 -1.67 13.64 -0.71
CA ARG A 38 -1.75 14.58 -1.84
C ARG A 38 -2.11 13.82 -3.10
N ASN A 39 -3.07 14.36 -3.84
CA ASN A 39 -3.37 13.95 -5.20
C ASN A 39 -2.71 14.93 -6.16
N THR A 40 -1.87 14.44 -7.07
CA THR A 40 -1.24 15.24 -8.13
C THR A 40 -1.54 14.62 -9.48
N GLN A 41 -2.15 15.37 -10.38
CA GLN A 41 -2.38 14.90 -11.76
C GLN A 41 -1.06 14.89 -12.52
N ILE A 42 -0.85 13.84 -13.32
CA ILE A 42 0.32 13.65 -14.19
C ILE A 42 -0.14 13.19 -15.57
N PRO A 43 0.69 13.33 -16.62
CA PRO A 43 0.43 12.66 -17.88
C PRO A 43 0.26 11.15 -17.69
N CYS A 44 -0.63 10.54 -18.47
CA CYS A 44 -0.86 9.11 -18.43
C CYS A 44 0.42 8.34 -18.82
N PRO A 45 0.92 7.43 -17.97
CA PRO A 45 2.20 6.74 -18.22
C PRO A 45 2.19 5.78 -19.41
N THR A 46 1.00 5.44 -19.90
CA THR A 46 0.78 4.52 -21.02
C THR A 46 -0.26 5.08 -21.97
N PRO A 47 -0.26 4.68 -23.25
CA PRO A 47 -1.30 5.07 -24.19
C PRO A 47 -2.72 4.78 -23.66
N ILE A 48 -3.56 5.82 -23.67
CA ILE A 48 -4.98 5.70 -23.36
C ILE A 48 -5.74 5.09 -24.54
N ASN A 49 -6.96 4.63 -24.27
CA ASN A 49 -7.82 4.10 -25.33
C ASN A 49 -8.10 5.21 -26.36
N PRO A 50 -8.10 4.93 -27.69
CA PRO A 50 -8.30 5.94 -28.73
C PRO A 50 -9.61 6.73 -28.63
N ASP A 51 -10.63 6.15 -28.00
CA ASP A 51 -11.93 6.81 -27.79
C ASP A 51 -11.95 7.74 -26.56
N GLU A 52 -10.83 7.86 -25.85
CA GLU A 52 -10.69 8.66 -24.64
C GLU A 52 -9.86 9.92 -24.87
N ILE A 53 -10.09 10.93 -24.03
CA ILE A 53 -9.36 12.19 -24.03
C ILE A 53 -8.66 12.35 -22.69
N GLU A 54 -7.33 12.42 -22.72
CA GLU A 54 -6.51 12.64 -21.54
C GLU A 54 -6.84 13.97 -20.85
N GLY A 55 -6.90 13.95 -19.52
CA GLY A 55 -7.30 15.10 -18.70
C GLY A 55 -8.79 15.41 -18.72
N LYS A 56 -9.59 14.72 -19.54
CA LYS A 56 -11.05 14.89 -19.60
C LYS A 56 -11.79 13.61 -19.21
N THR A 57 -11.69 12.57 -20.03
CA THR A 57 -12.42 11.31 -19.82
C THR A 57 -11.55 10.25 -19.14
N THR A 58 -10.23 10.37 -19.29
CA THR A 58 -9.23 9.62 -18.53
C THR A 58 -8.27 10.60 -17.85
N ILE A 59 -8.19 10.55 -16.53
CA ILE A 59 -7.33 11.44 -15.71
C ILE A 59 -6.33 10.58 -14.97
N CYS A 60 -5.05 10.72 -15.29
CA CYS A 60 -3.98 10.04 -14.58
C CYS A 60 -3.39 10.92 -13.47
N GLY A 61 -2.86 10.28 -12.43
CA GLY A 61 -2.32 10.99 -11.29
C GLY A 61 -1.56 10.08 -10.35
N VAL A 62 -0.98 10.68 -9.32
CA VAL A 62 -0.34 10.01 -8.20
C VAL A 62 -1.00 10.42 -6.90
N VAL A 63 -1.24 9.45 -6.02
CA VAL A 63 -1.61 9.70 -4.63
C VAL A 63 -0.43 9.35 -3.74
N THR A 64 0.06 10.33 -2.98
CA THR A 64 1.16 10.15 -2.04
C THR A 64 0.66 9.63 -0.69
N VAL A 65 1.10 8.44 -0.27
CA VAL A 65 0.72 7.78 0.99
C VAL A 65 1.95 7.44 1.83
N PRO A 66 1.84 7.27 3.16
CA PRO A 66 2.96 6.78 3.95
C PRO A 66 3.30 5.34 3.56
N GLU A 67 4.60 5.04 3.44
CA GLU A 67 5.08 3.66 3.27
C GLU A 67 4.64 2.83 4.47
N ASN A 68 4.90 3.35 5.67
CA ASN A 68 4.52 2.76 6.95
C ASN A 68 3.41 3.59 7.61
N TYR A 69 2.17 3.09 7.64
CA TYR A 69 1.04 3.80 8.24
C TYR A 69 1.16 4.01 9.76
N SER A 70 2.02 3.26 10.46
CA SER A 70 2.34 3.50 11.88
C SER A 70 3.36 4.64 12.05
N LYS A 71 4.01 5.08 10.97
CA LYS A 71 4.91 6.23 10.90
C LYS A 71 4.43 7.19 9.80
N PRO A 72 3.29 7.89 10.00
CA PRO A 72 2.63 8.65 8.94
C PRO A 72 3.42 9.89 8.44
N ASN A 73 4.46 10.29 9.16
CA ASN A 73 5.40 11.35 8.76
C ASN A 73 6.73 10.81 8.22
N GLY A 74 6.82 9.49 8.03
CA GLY A 74 8.01 8.81 7.54
C GLY A 74 8.17 8.92 6.02
N ARG A 75 8.81 7.89 5.44
CA ARG A 75 8.93 7.76 3.99
C ARG A 75 7.53 7.71 3.36
N GLN A 76 7.37 8.46 2.28
CA GLN A 76 6.17 8.41 1.45
C GLN A 76 6.44 7.59 0.20
N ILE A 77 5.39 6.96 -0.32
CA ILE A 77 5.36 6.31 -1.63
C ILE A 77 4.24 6.91 -2.46
N GLU A 78 4.33 6.75 -3.77
CA GLU A 78 3.34 7.21 -4.73
C GLU A 78 2.56 6.04 -5.29
N LEU A 79 1.24 6.19 -5.33
CA LEU A 79 0.33 5.25 -5.97
C LEU A 79 -0.15 5.88 -7.27
N THR A 80 0.27 5.34 -8.40
CA THR A 80 -0.15 5.80 -9.71
C THR A 80 -1.52 5.25 -10.05
N TYR A 81 -2.43 6.13 -10.46
CA TYR A 81 -3.81 5.80 -10.80
C TYR A 81 -4.22 6.38 -12.15
N ALA A 82 -5.26 5.79 -12.74
CA ALA A 82 -6.06 6.35 -13.82
C ALA A 82 -7.53 6.35 -13.40
N LEU A 83 -8.11 7.55 -13.33
CA LEU A 83 -9.53 7.77 -13.12
C LEU A 83 -10.22 7.86 -14.47
N LEU A 84 -11.01 6.83 -14.78
CA LEU A 84 -11.86 6.78 -15.94
C LEU A 84 -13.22 7.39 -15.57
N ARG A 85 -13.52 8.57 -16.11
CA ARG A 85 -14.77 9.28 -15.82
C ARG A 85 -15.97 8.51 -16.33
N SER A 86 -17.06 8.57 -15.59
CA SER A 86 -18.38 8.12 -16.01
C SER A 86 -18.80 8.81 -17.30
N LYS A 87 -19.55 8.09 -18.12
CA LYS A 87 -20.22 8.60 -19.33
C LYS A 87 -21.57 9.26 -18.99
N SER A 88 -22.07 9.08 -17.77
CA SER A 88 -23.27 9.76 -17.28
C SER A 88 -22.97 11.21 -16.90
N LEU A 89 -23.91 12.11 -17.19
CA LEU A 89 -23.91 13.48 -16.66
C LEU A 89 -24.24 13.54 -15.17
N THR A 90 -24.83 12.48 -14.63
CA THR A 90 -25.18 12.30 -13.21
C THR A 90 -24.61 10.97 -12.71
N PRO A 91 -23.28 10.88 -12.53
CA PRO A 91 -22.66 9.66 -12.05
C PRO A 91 -23.13 9.31 -10.63
N GLN A 92 -23.19 8.01 -10.34
CA GLN A 92 -23.30 7.52 -8.97
C GLN A 92 -22.07 7.98 -8.18
N PRO A 93 -22.23 8.31 -6.89
CA PRO A 93 -21.16 8.90 -6.08
C PRO A 93 -20.05 7.88 -5.72
N ASP A 94 -20.30 6.59 -5.86
CA ASP A 94 -19.39 5.49 -5.54
C ASP A 94 -18.67 4.94 -6.77
N PRO A 95 -17.33 5.05 -6.88
CA PRO A 95 -16.58 4.54 -8.02
C PRO A 95 -16.40 3.02 -7.90
N LEU A 96 -16.04 2.39 -9.01
CA LEU A 96 -15.46 1.04 -8.99
C LEU A 96 -13.94 1.13 -8.93
N ILE A 97 -13.32 0.53 -7.93
CA ILE A 97 -11.86 0.35 -7.87
C ILE A 97 -11.52 -1.07 -8.32
N VAL A 98 -10.68 -1.18 -9.34
CA VAL A 98 -10.15 -2.46 -9.81
C VAL A 98 -8.91 -2.81 -9.00
N LEU A 99 -8.85 -4.04 -8.49
CA LEU A 99 -7.75 -4.58 -7.72
C LEU A 99 -7.12 -5.71 -8.54
N HIS A 100 -6.02 -5.41 -9.22
CA HIS A 100 -5.28 -6.39 -10.00
C HIS A 100 -4.80 -7.60 -9.16
N GLY A 101 -4.69 -8.74 -9.85
CA GLY A 101 -4.09 -9.97 -9.32
C GLY A 101 -2.56 -9.97 -9.37
N GLY A 102 -1.99 -11.17 -9.30
CA GLY A 102 -0.55 -11.37 -9.13
C GLY A 102 -0.27 -11.92 -7.74
N PRO A 103 0.08 -11.10 -6.72
CA PRO A 103 0.32 -9.64 -6.71
C PRO A 103 1.49 -9.17 -7.59
N GLY A 104 1.71 -7.85 -7.69
CA GLY A 104 2.72 -7.27 -8.60
C GLY A 104 2.24 -7.04 -10.04
N GLY A 105 0.95 -7.25 -10.31
CA GLY A 105 0.30 -6.83 -11.56
C GLY A 105 0.28 -5.30 -11.73
N SER A 106 -0.26 -4.82 -12.84
CA SER A 106 -0.43 -3.39 -13.10
C SER A 106 -1.65 -3.15 -13.98
N ASP A 107 -2.59 -2.38 -13.46
CA ASP A 107 -3.74 -1.92 -14.24
C ASP A 107 -3.31 -0.81 -15.20
N ILE A 108 -2.33 0.00 -14.80
CA ILE A 108 -1.81 1.11 -15.61
C ILE A 108 -1.09 0.58 -16.86
N SER A 109 -0.30 -0.49 -16.76
CA SER A 109 0.34 -1.11 -17.94
C SER A 109 -0.64 -1.60 -19.01
N ALA A 110 -1.87 -1.91 -18.59
CA ALA A 110 -2.95 -2.43 -19.42
C ALA A 110 -4.14 -1.46 -19.49
N LEU A 111 -3.86 -0.15 -19.38
CA LEU A 111 -4.86 0.92 -19.25
C LEU A 111 -5.95 0.84 -20.33
N SER A 112 -5.56 0.70 -21.60
CA SER A 112 -6.50 0.62 -22.72
C SER A 112 -7.42 -0.62 -22.66
N PHE A 113 -6.88 -1.76 -22.23
CA PHE A 113 -7.63 -3.00 -22.04
C PHE A 113 -8.66 -2.84 -20.92
N PHE A 114 -8.23 -2.38 -19.74
CA PHE A 114 -9.12 -2.23 -18.60
C PHE A 114 -10.17 -1.13 -18.80
N THR A 115 -9.84 -0.08 -19.56
CA THR A 115 -10.81 0.93 -20.01
C THR A 115 -11.93 0.30 -20.82
N GLN A 116 -11.61 -0.58 -21.76
CA GLN A 116 -12.60 -1.27 -22.58
C GLN A 116 -13.40 -2.29 -21.74
N ALA A 117 -12.72 -3.08 -20.91
CA ALA A 117 -13.35 -4.10 -20.06
C ALA A 117 -14.40 -3.52 -19.10
N HIS A 118 -14.21 -2.26 -18.66
CA HIS A 118 -15.09 -1.60 -17.70
C HIS A 118 -16.02 -0.53 -18.33
N ASN A 119 -16.19 -0.56 -19.67
CA ASN A 119 -17.06 0.39 -20.37
C ASN A 119 -18.52 0.32 -19.93
N HIS A 120 -19.00 -0.84 -19.48
CA HIS A 120 -20.36 -1.01 -18.99
C HIS A 120 -20.55 -0.31 -17.63
N GLN A 121 -19.61 -0.49 -16.71
CA GLN A 121 -19.65 0.14 -15.39
C GLN A 121 -19.52 1.66 -15.51
N ARG A 122 -18.71 2.14 -16.46
CA ARG A 122 -18.59 3.57 -16.80
C ARG A 122 -19.87 4.21 -17.33
N GLN A 123 -20.92 3.46 -17.65
CA GLN A 123 -22.22 4.07 -17.97
C GLN A 123 -22.84 4.79 -16.77
N THR A 124 -22.46 4.44 -15.54
CA THR A 124 -23.11 4.97 -14.34
C THR A 124 -22.15 5.54 -13.30
N ARG A 125 -20.88 5.15 -13.30
CA ARG A 125 -19.92 5.55 -12.25
C ARG A 125 -18.52 5.72 -12.80
N ASP A 126 -17.71 6.41 -12.03
CA ASP A 126 -16.27 6.48 -12.29
C ASP A 126 -15.64 5.09 -12.04
N VAL A 127 -14.56 4.79 -12.77
CA VAL A 127 -13.73 3.59 -12.56
C VAL A 127 -12.31 4.03 -12.26
N ILE A 128 -11.74 3.52 -11.18
CA ILE A 128 -10.37 3.78 -10.77
C ILE A 128 -9.55 2.52 -11.04
N LEU A 129 -8.56 2.70 -11.89
CA LEU A 129 -7.48 1.75 -12.13
C LEU A 129 -6.25 2.26 -11.38
N PHE A 130 -5.51 1.41 -10.70
CA PHE A 130 -4.28 1.84 -10.05
C PHE A 130 -3.30 0.70 -9.86
N ASP A 131 -2.03 1.06 -9.76
CA ASP A 131 -0.99 0.13 -9.39
C ASP A 131 -0.86 0.07 -7.88
N GLN A 132 -0.95 -1.13 -7.32
CA GLN A 132 -0.79 -1.36 -5.88
C GLN A 132 0.66 -1.05 -5.45
N ARG A 133 0.87 -0.76 -4.16
CA ARG A 133 2.20 -0.40 -3.63
C ARG A 133 3.29 -1.36 -4.09
N GLY A 134 4.37 -0.84 -4.68
CA GLY A 134 5.49 -1.64 -5.17
C GLY A 134 5.27 -2.34 -6.51
N SER A 135 4.11 -2.18 -7.14
CA SER A 135 3.88 -2.61 -8.53
C SER A 135 4.27 -1.51 -9.50
N GLN A 136 5.08 -1.84 -10.51
CA GLN A 136 5.33 -1.02 -11.71
C GLN A 136 5.29 0.50 -11.48
N TYR A 137 4.21 1.19 -11.84
CA TYR A 137 4.14 2.64 -11.78
C TYR A 137 3.99 3.21 -10.36
N SER A 138 3.85 2.36 -9.34
CA SER A 138 3.75 2.70 -7.91
C SER A 138 4.98 2.27 -7.10
N GLY A 139 6.17 2.47 -7.68
CA GLY A 139 7.46 2.21 -7.03
C GLY A 139 7.99 0.79 -7.24
N ASP A 140 7.94 0.31 -8.49
CA ASP A 140 8.35 -1.04 -8.94
C ASP A 140 9.44 -1.70 -8.07
N LEU A 141 9.05 -2.74 -7.33
CA LEU A 141 9.96 -3.59 -6.56
C LEU A 141 10.37 -4.86 -7.33
N ALA A 142 10.12 -4.93 -8.64
CA ALA A 142 10.52 -6.07 -9.45
C ALA A 142 12.04 -6.24 -9.50
N CYS A 143 12.51 -7.41 -9.06
CA CYS A 143 13.93 -7.74 -9.03
C CYS A 143 14.61 -7.81 -10.40
N SER A 144 13.86 -7.85 -11.50
CA SER A 144 14.41 -7.91 -12.86
C SER A 144 15.18 -6.64 -13.25
N GLN A 145 14.79 -5.48 -12.73
CA GLN A 145 15.52 -4.22 -12.93
C GLN A 145 16.76 -4.17 -12.04
N THR A 146 16.69 -4.74 -10.83
CA THR A 146 17.82 -4.85 -9.90
C THR A 146 18.93 -5.74 -10.46
N LEU A 147 18.61 -6.79 -11.22
CA LEU A 147 19.62 -7.63 -11.89
C LEU A 147 20.50 -6.83 -12.87
N ASN A 148 19.96 -5.82 -13.54
CA ASN A 148 20.74 -4.93 -14.42
C ASN A 148 21.67 -4.02 -13.61
N ILE A 149 21.20 -3.49 -12.49
CA ILE A 149 22.00 -2.67 -11.56
C ILE A 149 23.10 -3.52 -10.92
N ILE A 150 22.79 -4.76 -10.54
CA ILE A 150 23.74 -5.72 -9.97
C ILE A 150 24.78 -6.14 -11.02
N ALA A 151 24.38 -6.43 -12.26
CA ALA A 151 25.31 -6.71 -13.35
C ALA A 151 26.29 -5.54 -13.53
N GLN A 152 25.83 -4.30 -13.41
CA GLN A 152 26.70 -3.13 -13.45
C GLN A 152 27.61 -3.04 -12.21
N VAL A 153 27.12 -3.29 -11.00
CA VAL A 153 27.92 -3.21 -9.74
C VAL A 153 28.93 -4.35 -9.60
N LEU A 154 28.62 -5.55 -10.10
CA LEU A 154 29.49 -6.73 -10.05
C LEU A 154 30.55 -6.76 -11.15
N THR A 155 30.32 -6.06 -12.27
CA THR A 155 31.27 -5.96 -13.38
C THR A 155 32.30 -4.84 -13.20
N VAL A 156 32.16 -4.00 -12.17
CA VAL A 156 33.19 -3.02 -11.78
C VAL A 156 34.46 -3.76 -11.31
N PRO A 157 35.60 -3.60 -12.01
CA PRO A 157 36.87 -4.21 -11.59
C PRO A 157 37.26 -3.76 -10.18
N GLY A 158 37.51 -4.71 -9.28
CA GLY A 158 37.91 -4.42 -7.89
C GLY A 158 36.77 -4.17 -6.90
N SER A 159 35.50 -4.35 -7.29
CA SER A 159 34.35 -4.16 -6.41
C SER A 159 34.45 -5.01 -5.11
N PRO A 160 34.46 -4.40 -3.91
CA PRO A 160 34.44 -5.12 -2.63
C PRO A 160 33.20 -6.00 -2.45
N TRP A 161 32.14 -5.70 -3.21
CA TRP A 161 30.86 -6.37 -3.17
C TRP A 161 30.87 -7.72 -3.88
N LYS A 162 31.81 -7.95 -4.83
CA LYS A 162 31.96 -9.23 -5.53
C LYS A 162 32.28 -10.38 -4.56
N LYS A 163 33.24 -10.20 -3.66
CA LYS A 163 33.60 -11.22 -2.65
C LYS A 163 32.50 -11.48 -1.62
N LYS A 164 31.77 -10.43 -1.21
CA LYS A 164 30.61 -10.57 -0.31
C LYS A 164 29.46 -11.33 -0.98
N PHE A 165 29.23 -11.09 -2.27
CA PHE A 165 28.24 -11.76 -3.08
C PHE A 165 28.54 -13.27 -3.24
N GLU A 166 29.78 -13.63 -3.57
CA GLU A 166 30.23 -15.03 -3.69
C GLU A 166 30.01 -15.81 -2.39
N THR A 167 30.28 -15.17 -1.24
CA THR A 167 30.07 -15.76 0.09
C THR A 167 28.59 -15.93 0.43
N PHE A 168 27.76 -14.96 0.05
CA PHE A 168 26.31 -14.97 0.28
C PHE A 168 25.61 -16.06 -0.55
N ALA A 169 25.93 -16.16 -1.85
CA ALA A 169 25.35 -17.15 -2.76
C ALA A 169 25.61 -18.60 -2.31
N THR A 170 26.77 -18.85 -1.70
CA THR A 170 27.17 -20.19 -1.22
C THR A 170 26.34 -20.65 0.00
N LYS A 171 25.71 -19.74 0.75
CA LYS A 171 25.02 -20.02 2.03
C LYS A 171 23.54 -20.45 1.88
N PHE A 172 22.88 -20.17 0.76
CA PHE A 172 21.41 -20.30 0.61
C PHE A 172 20.94 -21.46 -0.31
N LYS A 173 21.75 -22.51 -0.42
CA LYS A 173 21.68 -23.52 -1.50
C LYS A 173 20.64 -24.64 -1.38
N ASN A 174 19.57 -24.54 -0.58
CA ASN A 174 18.73 -25.72 -0.25
C ASN A 174 17.24 -25.72 -0.69
N GLU A 175 16.86 -26.92 -1.17
CA GLU A 175 15.58 -27.65 -1.29
C GLU A 175 14.38 -27.13 -2.10
N LEU A 176 14.38 -25.92 -2.63
CA LEU A 176 13.44 -25.52 -3.70
C LEU A 176 14.14 -25.13 -5.02
N ASP A 177 15.48 -25.11 -4.99
CA ASP A 177 16.31 -24.67 -6.09
C ASP A 177 17.68 -25.39 -6.07
N PRO A 178 17.90 -26.41 -6.90
CA PRO A 178 19.14 -27.20 -6.90
C PRO A 178 20.38 -26.38 -7.30
N THR A 179 20.24 -25.14 -7.81
CA THR A 179 21.36 -24.23 -8.07
C THR A 179 21.58 -23.20 -6.95
N GLY A 180 20.55 -22.92 -6.14
CA GLY A 180 20.55 -21.87 -5.10
C GLY A 180 20.49 -20.43 -5.67
N GLU A 181 20.29 -20.29 -6.99
CA GLU A 181 20.34 -19.00 -7.68
C GLU A 181 19.10 -18.14 -7.42
N SER A 182 17.91 -18.72 -7.35
CA SER A 182 16.64 -18.00 -7.11
C SER A 182 16.56 -17.42 -5.70
N LEU A 183 16.83 -18.20 -4.65
CA LEU A 183 16.84 -17.71 -3.26
C LEU A 183 17.94 -16.67 -3.04
N ALA A 184 19.12 -16.86 -3.62
CA ALA A 184 20.17 -15.85 -3.60
C ALA A 184 19.72 -14.57 -4.32
N GLN A 185 19.15 -14.68 -5.53
CA GLN A 185 18.63 -13.53 -6.28
C GLN A 185 17.55 -12.78 -5.51
N PHE A 186 16.62 -13.48 -4.84
CA PHE A 186 15.59 -12.85 -4.00
C PHE A 186 16.17 -12.11 -2.82
N ALA A 187 17.09 -12.73 -2.08
CA ALA A 187 17.65 -12.12 -0.90
C ALA A 187 18.62 -10.98 -1.26
N LEU A 188 19.32 -11.06 -2.40
CA LEU A 188 20.11 -9.96 -2.96
C LEU A 188 19.24 -8.79 -3.38
N CYS A 189 18.16 -9.05 -4.11
CA CYS A 189 17.19 -8.04 -4.49
C CYS A 189 16.61 -7.34 -3.26
N SER A 190 16.18 -8.11 -2.27
CA SER A 190 15.63 -7.59 -1.01
C SER A 190 16.62 -6.65 -0.33
N ASN A 191 17.90 -7.06 -0.21
CA ASN A 191 18.95 -6.21 0.35
C ASN A 191 19.16 -4.91 -0.43
N VAL A 192 19.14 -4.94 -1.77
CA VAL A 192 19.31 -3.73 -2.58
C VAL A 192 18.13 -2.78 -2.38
N LEU A 193 16.91 -3.30 -2.36
CA LEU A 193 15.71 -2.50 -2.11
C LEU A 193 15.75 -1.86 -0.71
N GLU A 194 16.17 -2.60 0.32
CA GLU A 194 16.35 -2.08 1.68
C GLU A 194 17.47 -1.03 1.75
N LEU A 195 18.59 -1.21 1.03
CA LEU A 195 19.66 -0.21 0.93
C LEU A 195 19.20 1.08 0.25
N HIS A 196 18.24 0.99 -0.67
CA HIS A 196 17.55 2.13 -1.27
C HIS A 196 16.46 2.71 -0.35
N GLY A 197 16.43 2.25 0.91
CA GLY A 197 15.59 2.72 2.00
C GLY A 197 14.15 2.22 1.97
N ASN A 198 13.82 1.21 1.14
CA ASN A 198 12.47 0.65 1.11
C ASN A 198 12.28 -0.23 2.35
N ASP A 199 11.24 0.03 3.13
CA ASP A 199 10.86 -0.85 4.24
C ASP A 199 10.00 -1.98 3.68
N LEU A 200 10.66 -3.07 3.25
CA LEU A 200 10.02 -4.22 2.63
C LEU A 200 8.93 -4.86 3.51
N THR A 201 8.99 -4.68 4.83
CA THR A 201 7.95 -5.15 5.75
C THR A 201 6.60 -4.44 5.57
N GLN A 202 6.58 -3.33 4.82
CA GLN A 202 5.38 -2.52 4.58
C GLN A 202 4.67 -2.84 3.26
N TYR A 203 5.23 -3.69 2.42
CA TYR A 203 4.66 -4.10 1.13
C TYR A 203 3.85 -5.39 1.30
N ASN A 204 2.78 -5.23 2.07
CA ASN A 204 1.86 -6.29 2.46
C ASN A 204 0.40 -5.88 2.21
N THR A 205 -0.50 -6.87 2.14
CA THR A 205 -1.93 -6.66 1.87
C THR A 205 -2.60 -5.74 2.89
N SER A 206 -2.14 -5.71 4.14
CA SER A 206 -2.74 -4.87 5.20
C SER A 206 -2.53 -3.39 4.94
N ASN A 207 -1.31 -2.99 4.57
CA ASN A 207 -1.08 -1.60 4.19
C ASN A 207 -1.65 -1.29 2.80
N ASN A 208 -1.69 -2.27 1.89
CA ASN A 208 -2.35 -2.09 0.60
C ASN A 208 -3.87 -1.85 0.76
N ALA A 209 -4.53 -2.45 1.74
CA ALA A 209 -5.93 -2.17 2.03
C ALA A 209 -6.15 -0.72 2.51
N LYS A 210 -5.23 -0.18 3.31
CA LYS A 210 -5.23 1.24 3.70
C LYS A 210 -5.03 2.15 2.49
N ASP A 211 -4.18 1.74 1.54
CA ASP A 211 -3.97 2.49 0.30
C ASP A 211 -5.22 2.62 -0.54
N VAL A 212 -6.04 1.57 -0.66
CA VAL A 212 -7.32 1.63 -1.38
C VAL A 212 -8.22 2.73 -0.79
N VAL A 213 -8.28 2.83 0.53
CA VAL A 213 -9.07 3.85 1.24
C VAL A 213 -8.44 5.25 1.11
N SER A 214 -7.12 5.34 1.22
CA SER A 214 -6.36 6.59 1.05
C SER A 214 -6.53 7.15 -0.37
N LEU A 215 -6.43 6.29 -1.39
CA LEU A 215 -6.67 6.61 -2.79
C LEU A 215 -8.09 7.13 -3.01
N ALA A 216 -9.10 6.39 -2.55
CA ALA A 216 -10.50 6.81 -2.66
C ALA A 216 -10.74 8.18 -2.00
N SER A 217 -10.21 8.37 -0.79
CA SER A 217 -10.35 9.64 -0.04
C SER A 217 -9.65 10.80 -0.73
N ALA A 218 -8.44 10.58 -1.26
CA ALA A 218 -7.69 11.60 -2.00
C ALA A 218 -8.36 12.03 -3.31
N LEU A 219 -9.18 11.14 -3.88
CA LEU A 219 -9.99 11.39 -5.07
C LEU A 219 -11.39 11.93 -4.74
N GLY A 220 -11.74 12.05 -3.46
CA GLY A 220 -13.01 12.63 -3.00
C GLY A 220 -14.19 11.67 -2.92
N TYR A 221 -13.95 10.36 -2.83
CA TYR A 221 -15.02 9.35 -2.74
C TYR A 221 -15.18 8.80 -1.33
N ASP A 222 -16.39 8.91 -0.77
CA ASP A 222 -16.71 8.44 0.58
C ASP A 222 -16.85 6.91 0.65
N GLN A 223 -17.55 6.32 -0.33
CA GLN A 223 -17.71 4.87 -0.46
C GLN A 223 -17.22 4.39 -1.81
N VAL A 224 -16.83 3.12 -1.87
CA VAL A 224 -16.30 2.48 -3.08
C VAL A 224 -16.95 1.13 -3.33
N ASN A 225 -16.90 0.70 -4.58
CA ASN A 225 -17.17 -0.67 -4.98
C ASN A 225 -15.85 -1.30 -5.41
N LEU A 226 -15.63 -2.55 -5.05
CA LEU A 226 -14.37 -3.24 -5.33
C LEU A 226 -14.58 -4.32 -6.37
N TYR A 227 -13.68 -4.38 -7.37
CA TYR A 227 -13.55 -5.52 -8.27
C TYR A 227 -12.18 -6.17 -8.04
N GLY A 228 -12.16 -7.30 -7.35
CA GLY A 228 -10.92 -8.05 -7.10
C GLY A 228 -10.74 -9.19 -8.08
N ILE A 229 -9.55 -9.32 -8.67
CA ILE A 229 -9.17 -10.46 -9.52
C ILE A 229 -8.03 -11.23 -8.88
N SER A 230 -8.13 -12.55 -8.73
CA SER A 230 -7.05 -13.38 -8.20
C SER A 230 -6.54 -12.82 -6.85
N TYR A 231 -5.27 -12.44 -6.68
CA TYR A 231 -4.80 -11.75 -5.46
C TYR A 231 -5.66 -10.55 -5.04
N GLY A 232 -6.19 -9.79 -6.00
CA GLY A 232 -7.09 -8.68 -5.73
C GLY A 232 -8.36 -9.09 -4.97
N THR A 233 -8.78 -10.36 -5.02
CA THR A 233 -9.87 -10.87 -4.17
C THR A 233 -9.47 -10.95 -2.70
N TYR A 234 -8.24 -11.34 -2.40
CA TYR A 234 -7.69 -11.34 -1.06
C TYR A 234 -7.56 -9.91 -0.51
N LEU A 235 -7.07 -8.99 -1.35
CA LEU A 235 -7.04 -7.56 -1.02
C LEU A 235 -8.44 -6.99 -0.78
N ALA A 236 -9.42 -7.28 -1.65
CA ALA A 236 -10.81 -6.84 -1.48
C ALA A 236 -11.38 -7.30 -0.13
N MET A 237 -11.17 -8.58 0.23
CA MET A 237 -11.60 -9.12 1.52
C MET A 237 -10.87 -8.48 2.70
N ARG A 238 -9.59 -8.11 2.57
CA ARG A 238 -8.88 -7.33 3.59
C ARG A 238 -9.48 -5.93 3.76
N VAL A 239 -9.84 -5.25 2.68
CA VAL A 239 -10.53 -3.94 2.74
C VAL A 239 -11.91 -4.09 3.40
N MET A 240 -12.68 -5.12 3.05
CA MET A 240 -13.97 -5.41 3.70
C MET A 240 -13.83 -5.62 5.21
N ARG A 241 -12.79 -6.35 5.64
CA ARG A 241 -12.53 -6.64 7.05
C ARG A 241 -12.12 -5.38 7.83
N ASP A 242 -11.21 -4.58 7.26
CA ASP A 242 -10.53 -3.51 8.00
C ASP A 242 -11.20 -2.15 7.84
N HIS A 243 -11.92 -1.96 6.74
CA HIS A 243 -12.56 -0.70 6.36
C HIS A 243 -13.99 -0.91 5.85
N PRO A 244 -14.85 -1.69 6.54
CA PRO A 244 -16.19 -2.05 6.06
C PRO A 244 -17.06 -0.82 5.75
N GLN A 245 -16.91 0.27 6.51
CA GLN A 245 -17.64 1.53 6.32
C GLN A 245 -17.36 2.20 4.96
N ARG A 246 -16.24 1.86 4.31
CA ARG A 246 -15.84 2.41 3.01
C ARG A 246 -16.38 1.60 1.84
N VAL A 247 -16.91 0.39 2.07
CA VAL A 247 -17.26 -0.55 1.01
C VAL A 247 -18.78 -0.63 0.84
N ARG A 248 -19.26 -0.29 -0.36
CA ARG A 248 -20.68 -0.39 -0.75
C ARG A 248 -21.01 -1.76 -1.35
N SER A 249 -20.19 -2.24 -2.27
CA SER A 249 -20.34 -3.57 -2.87
C SER A 249 -19.01 -4.15 -3.33
N VAL A 250 -18.94 -5.47 -3.51
CA VAL A 250 -17.71 -6.17 -3.91
C VAL A 250 -18.01 -7.25 -4.94
N ILE A 251 -17.12 -7.39 -5.92
CA ILE A 251 -17.04 -8.48 -6.88
C ILE A 251 -15.71 -9.19 -6.65
N LEU A 252 -15.75 -10.51 -6.47
CA LEU A 252 -14.57 -11.36 -6.29
C LEU A 252 -14.48 -12.35 -7.46
N ASP A 253 -13.57 -12.09 -8.38
CA ASP A 253 -13.33 -12.91 -9.56
C ASP A 253 -12.10 -13.80 -9.34
N SER A 254 -12.30 -15.12 -9.41
CA SER A 254 -11.26 -16.13 -9.17
C SER A 254 -10.67 -16.05 -7.75
N THR A 255 -11.53 -16.27 -6.75
CA THR A 255 -11.29 -15.98 -5.34
C THR A 255 -10.18 -16.83 -4.70
N ILE A 256 -9.28 -16.17 -3.97
CA ILE A 256 -8.30 -16.81 -3.08
C ILE A 256 -8.93 -16.94 -1.68
N PRO A 257 -9.12 -18.15 -1.13
CA PRO A 257 -9.75 -18.32 0.17
C PRO A 257 -8.97 -17.63 1.31
N PRO A 258 -9.64 -16.94 2.25
CA PRO A 258 -8.97 -16.12 3.27
C PRO A 258 -8.16 -16.93 4.29
N ASN A 259 -8.43 -18.24 4.43
CA ASN A 259 -7.68 -19.16 5.29
C ASN A 259 -6.36 -19.63 4.67
N VAL A 260 -6.11 -19.34 3.39
CA VAL A 260 -4.85 -19.66 2.73
C VAL A 260 -3.82 -18.63 3.18
N ARG A 261 -2.89 -19.05 4.06
CA ARG A 261 -1.79 -18.21 4.58
C ARG A 261 -0.75 -17.78 3.54
N LYS A 262 -0.99 -17.99 2.24
CA LYS A 262 -0.07 -17.71 1.14
C LYS A 262 0.42 -16.24 1.14
N TYR A 263 -0.39 -15.30 1.64
CA TYR A 263 -0.09 -13.87 1.69
C TYR A 263 -0.04 -13.28 3.12
N GLU A 264 -0.36 -14.07 4.14
CA GLU A 264 -0.28 -13.68 5.56
C GLU A 264 1.00 -14.19 6.25
N ALA A 265 1.64 -15.25 5.72
CA ALA A 265 2.80 -15.90 6.34
C ALA A 265 4.17 -15.34 5.95
N ASN A 266 4.25 -14.39 5.01
CA ASN A 266 5.48 -13.70 4.67
C ASN A 266 5.30 -12.18 4.74
N PRO A 267 6.24 -11.43 5.33
CA PRO A 267 6.17 -9.96 5.43
C PRO A 267 6.21 -9.26 4.06
N LEU A 268 6.61 -10.01 3.04
CA LEU A 268 6.49 -9.66 1.64
C LEU A 268 5.28 -10.42 1.05
N ASP A 269 4.39 -9.71 0.37
CA ASP A 269 3.56 -10.33 -0.66
C ASP A 269 4.53 -10.86 -1.72
N LEU A 270 5.06 -12.07 -1.50
CA LEU A 270 6.23 -12.63 -2.18
C LEU A 270 6.15 -12.46 -3.70
N GLU A 271 4.96 -12.53 -4.27
CA GLU A 271 4.69 -12.39 -5.70
C GLU A 271 4.87 -10.97 -6.26
N VAL A 272 4.80 -9.88 -5.47
CA VAL A 272 5.23 -8.50 -5.88
C VAL A 272 6.71 -8.50 -6.25
N VAL A 273 7.51 -9.26 -5.51
CA VAL A 273 8.97 -9.40 -5.69
C VAL A 273 9.30 -10.57 -6.64
N THR A 274 8.45 -11.61 -6.69
CA THR A 274 8.77 -12.94 -7.29
C THR A 274 8.18 -13.17 -8.69
N LEU A 275 7.00 -12.66 -9.06
CA LEU A 275 6.33 -13.08 -10.31
C LEU A 275 7.00 -12.62 -11.61
N ASN A 276 7.97 -11.71 -11.55
CA ASN A 276 8.75 -11.32 -12.73
C ASN A 276 9.98 -12.22 -13.00
N LEU A 277 10.35 -13.11 -12.07
CA LEU A 277 11.46 -14.05 -12.26
C LEU A 277 11.02 -15.26 -13.12
N ILE A 278 9.84 -15.82 -12.84
CA ILE A 278 9.35 -17.06 -13.47
C ILE A 278 8.94 -16.84 -14.94
N ARG A 279 8.32 -15.70 -15.28
CA ARG A 279 7.87 -15.41 -16.66
C ARG A 279 9.00 -15.26 -17.69
N ARG A 280 10.24 -15.00 -17.26
CA ARG A 280 11.41 -14.90 -18.17
C ARG A 280 12.14 -16.22 -18.36
N ILE A 281 12.16 -17.10 -17.37
CA ILE A 281 12.73 -18.45 -17.52
C ILE A 281 11.96 -19.25 -18.59
N GLN A 282 10.66 -19.00 -18.75
CA GLN A 282 9.84 -19.63 -19.79
C GLN A 282 9.93 -18.98 -21.18
N LYS A 283 10.51 -17.79 -21.33
CA LYS A 283 10.69 -17.10 -22.63
C LYS A 283 12.12 -17.18 -23.18
N LEU A 284 13.05 -17.76 -22.41
CA LEU A 284 14.45 -17.94 -22.77
C LEU A 284 14.79 -19.40 -23.13
N ASN A 285 13.78 -20.27 -23.17
CA ASN A 285 13.79 -21.60 -23.80
C ASN A 285 12.86 -21.58 -25.01
#